data_AF-A0A5N5KFC7-F1
#
_entry.id   AF-A0A5N5KFC7-F1
#
_cell.length_a   1.000
_cell.length_b   1.000
_cell.length_c   1.000
_cell.angle_alpha   90.00
_cell.angle_beta   90.00
_cell.angle_gamma   90.00
#
_symmetry.space_group_name_H-M   'P 1'
#
loop_
_entity.id
_entity.type
_entity.pdbx_description
1 polymer ?
#
loop_
_entity_poly.entity_id
_entity_poly.type
_entity_poly.pdbx_seq_one_letter_code
_entity_poly.pdbx_strand_id
1 'polypeptide(L)'
;MSSSHTPVDGQTRGQPAPLSRSQMLAKIRKRRHTILKKIDEFHGFSSADIYLLVHVNGKFYRYVASQNPLWPPTQVQVEKSYPLPQLYTPASFKVSKRESVANSKGRVKQEGGVRNKQHV
;
A
#
# COMPACT_ATOMS: atom_id res chain seq x y z
N MET A 1 -48.46 -38.53 2.67
CA MET A 1 -47.83 -37.34 2.08
C MET A 1 -47.98 -36.18 3.06
N SER A 2 -46.90 -35.71 3.66
CA SER A 2 -46.64 -34.29 3.95
C SER A 2 -45.36 -34.18 4.75
N SER A 3 -44.32 -33.73 4.04
CA SER A 3 -43.10 -33.17 4.59
C SER A 3 -43.39 -31.89 5.36
N SER A 4 -42.70 -31.68 6.46
CA SER A 4 -42.32 -30.33 6.89
C SER A 4 -40.93 -30.40 7.52
N HIS A 5 -39.98 -30.34 6.59
CA HIS A 5 -38.59 -30.01 6.79
C HIS A 5 -38.50 -28.51 7.10
N THR A 6 -37.89 -28.13 8.23
CA THR A 6 -37.34 -26.77 8.40
C THR A 6 -35.96 -26.85 9.03
N PRO A 7 -34.90 -26.68 8.23
CA PRO A 7 -33.59 -26.33 8.75
C PRO A 7 -33.23 -24.95 8.23
N VAL A 8 -33.16 -23.96 9.11
CA VAL A 8 -32.26 -22.82 8.92
C VAL A 8 -31.86 -22.30 10.30
N ASP A 9 -30.91 -22.99 10.94
CA ASP A 9 -30.03 -22.32 11.90
C ASP A 9 -29.13 -21.38 11.10
N GLY A 10 -29.67 -20.19 10.84
CA GLY A 10 -28.96 -19.07 10.25
C GLY A 10 -27.90 -18.60 11.22
N GLN A 11 -26.72 -19.18 11.13
CA GLN A 11 -25.54 -18.79 11.86
C GLN A 11 -25.14 -17.37 11.42
N THR A 12 -25.69 -16.37 12.10
CA THR A 12 -25.30 -14.97 11.99
C THR A 12 -23.83 -14.90 12.45
N ARG A 13 -22.89 -15.04 11.52
CA ARG A 13 -21.47 -14.79 11.75
C ARG A 13 -21.37 -13.42 12.41
N GLY A 14 -21.07 -13.43 13.71
CA GLY A 14 -21.08 -12.26 14.56
C GLY A 14 -20.24 -11.15 13.95
N GLN A 15 -20.90 -10.09 13.49
CA GLN A 15 -20.26 -8.79 13.37
C GLN A 15 -19.65 -8.49 14.75
N PRO A 16 -18.32 -8.27 14.86
CA PRO A 16 -17.73 -7.93 16.14
C PRO A 16 -18.44 -6.68 16.67
N ALA A 17 -18.89 -6.74 17.91
CA ALA A 17 -19.58 -5.62 18.55
C ALA A 17 -18.79 -4.31 18.33
N PRO A 18 -19.47 -3.19 18.05
CA PRO A 18 -18.81 -1.93 17.79
C PRO A 18 -17.89 -1.58 18.96
N LEU A 19 -16.65 -1.23 18.63
CA LEU A 19 -15.63 -0.93 19.63
C LEU A 19 -16.07 0.27 20.47
N SER A 20 -15.79 0.21 21.77
CA SER A 20 -15.97 1.38 22.61
C SER A 20 -15.04 2.52 22.16
N ARG A 21 -15.42 3.76 22.45
CA ARG A 21 -14.61 4.95 22.11
C ARG A 21 -13.17 4.81 22.61
N SER A 22 -12.98 4.32 23.83
CA SER A 22 -11.66 4.07 24.41
C SER A 22 -10.84 3.06 23.60
N GLN A 23 -11.44 1.94 23.21
CA GLN A 23 -10.80 0.92 22.37
C GLN A 23 -10.44 1.47 20.99
N MET A 24 -11.31 2.28 20.38
CA MET A 24 -11.05 2.91 19.08
C MET A 24 -9.85 3.87 19.16
N LEU A 25 -9.83 4.75 20.17
CA LEU A 25 -8.72 5.68 20.39
C LEU A 25 -7.41 4.96 20.65
N ALA A 26 -7.42 3.86 21.41
CA ALA A 26 -6.25 3.03 21.64
C ALA A 26 -5.73 2.40 20.34
N LYS A 27 -6.62 1.89 19.47
CA LYS A 27 -6.24 1.36 18.15
C LYS A 27 -5.65 2.44 17.25
N ILE A 28 -6.25 3.63 17.20
CA ILE A 28 -5.73 4.78 16.44
C ILE A 28 -4.33 5.16 16.92
N ARG A 29 -4.13 5.24 18.24
CA ARG A 29 -2.82 5.56 18.85
C ARG A 29 -1.76 4.52 18.45
N LYS A 30 -2.07 3.23 18.56
CA LYS A 30 -1.16 2.14 18.16
C LYS A 30 -0.80 2.22 16.69
N ARG A 31 -1.79 2.35 15.80
CA ARG A 31 -1.55 2.45 14.35
C ARG A 31 -0.72 3.67 13.97
N ARG A 32 -1.03 4.84 14.55
CA ARG A 32 -0.22 6.05 14.33
C ARG A 32 1.23 5.83 14.75
N HIS A 33 1.47 5.24 15.91
CA HIS A 33 2.83 4.93 16.36
C HIS A 33 3.56 3.99 15.40
N THR A 34 2.89 2.94 14.90
CA THR A 34 3.46 2.03 13.89
C THR A 34 3.80 2.76 12.59
N ILE A 35 2.91 3.63 12.09
CA ILE A 35 3.17 4.43 10.87
C ILE A 35 4.41 5.31 11.06
N LEU A 36 4.49 6.03 12.19
CA LEU A 36 5.64 6.89 12.50
C LEU A 36 6.94 6.10 12.57
N LYS A 37 6.94 4.93 13.23
CA LYS A 37 8.12 4.07 13.29
C LYS A 37 8.56 3.59 11.90
N LYS A 38 7.62 3.21 11.03
CA LYS A 38 7.94 2.75 9.67
C LYS A 38 8.47 3.87 8.78
N ILE A 39 7.96 5.08 8.96
CA ILE A 39 8.46 6.28 8.27
C ILE A 39 9.88 6.60 8.72
N ASP A 40 10.15 6.53 10.04
CA ASP A 40 11.46 6.78 10.60
C ASP A 40 12.51 5.75 10.12
N GLU A 41 12.14 4.46 10.11
CA GLU A 41 12.94 3.39 9.51
C GLU A 41 13.22 3.67 8.01
N PHE A 42 12.22 4.10 7.26
CA PHE A 42 12.37 4.42 5.83
C PHE A 42 13.28 5.63 5.61
N HIS A 43 13.16 6.67 6.43
CA HIS A 43 14.08 7.82 6.42
C HIS A 43 15.51 7.36 6.70
N GLY A 44 15.73 6.57 7.75
CA GLY A 44 17.06 6.06 8.09
C GLY A 44 17.71 5.22 6.98
N PHE A 45 16.92 4.46 6.21
CA PHE A 45 17.41 3.67 5.09
C PHE A 45 17.71 4.48 3.82
N SER A 46 16.87 5.48 3.51
CA SER A 46 16.91 6.19 2.22
C SER A 46 17.46 7.60 2.28
N SER A 47 17.64 8.16 3.49
CA SER A 47 17.87 9.59 3.73
C SER A 47 16.81 10.51 3.10
N ALA A 48 15.61 9.99 2.81
CA ALA A 48 14.54 10.76 2.19
C ALA A 48 14.02 11.85 3.14
N ASP A 49 13.76 13.05 2.62
CA ASP A 49 13.02 14.07 3.37
C ASP A 49 11.54 13.69 3.44
N ILE A 50 11.01 13.50 4.65
CA ILE A 50 9.63 13.05 4.86
C ILE A 50 8.89 14.02 5.77
N TYR A 51 7.69 14.39 5.32
CA TYR A 51 6.71 15.13 6.10
C TYR A 51 5.39 14.33 6.15
N LEU A 52 4.90 14.05 7.35
CA LEU A 52 3.58 13.45 7.56
C LEU A 52 2.73 14.36 8.45
N LEU A 53 1.53 14.70 7.98
CA LEU A 53 0.51 15.37 8.75
C LEU A 53 -0.73 14.48 8.86
N VAL A 54 -1.15 14.17 10.10
CA VAL A 54 -2.36 13.40 10.39
C VAL A 54 -3.33 14.27 11.17
N HIS A 55 -4.54 14.44 10.64
CA HIS A 55 -5.66 15.06 11.35
C HIS A 55 -6.68 13.98 11.74
N VAL A 56 -6.89 13.78 13.04
CA VAL A 56 -7.92 12.85 13.53
C VAL A 56 -8.54 13.39 14.80
N ASN A 57 -9.87 13.33 14.91
CA ASN A 57 -10.64 13.79 16.07
C ASN A 57 -10.28 15.23 16.51
N GLY A 58 -10.12 16.15 15.56
CA GLY A 58 -9.81 17.56 15.83
C GLY A 58 -8.36 17.84 16.27
N LYS A 59 -7.48 16.82 16.26
CA LYS A 59 -6.08 16.97 16.64
C LYS A 59 -5.15 16.68 15.46
N PHE A 60 -4.17 17.56 15.28
CA PHE A 60 -3.07 17.36 14.35
C PHE A 60 -1.89 16.65 15.03
N TYR A 61 -1.28 15.74 14.29
CA TYR A 61 -0.03 15.09 14.61
C TYR A 61 0.91 15.28 13.42
N ARG A 62 2.11 15.81 13.65
CA ARG A 62 3.12 15.95 12.60
C ARG A 62 4.34 15.11 12.89
N TYR A 63 4.99 14.66 11.83
CA TYR A 63 6.35 14.13 11.82
C TYR A 63 7.13 14.84 10.73
N VAL A 64 8.36 15.23 11.07
CA VAL A 64 9.29 15.92 10.17
C VAL A 64 10.64 15.22 10.33
N ALA A 65 11.11 14.55 9.28
CA ALA A 65 12.42 13.89 9.30
C ALA A 65 13.56 14.91 9.12
N SER A 66 13.34 15.91 8.25
CA SER A 66 14.36 16.88 7.87
C SER A 66 14.48 18.02 8.88
N GLN A 67 15.69 18.53 9.07
CA GLN A 67 15.92 19.82 9.74
C GLN A 67 15.86 21.01 8.77
N ASN A 68 15.62 20.76 7.49
CA ASN A 68 15.52 21.81 6.47
C ASN A 68 14.29 22.71 6.74
N PRO A 69 14.48 24.02 7.00
CA PRO A 69 13.38 24.93 7.28
C PRO A 69 12.46 25.19 6.07
N LEU A 70 12.91 24.87 4.86
CA LEU A 70 12.11 24.98 3.63
C LEU A 70 11.26 23.73 3.34
N TRP A 71 11.33 22.72 4.20
CA TRP A 71 10.56 21.48 4.08
C TRP A 71 9.34 21.49 5.01
N PRO A 72 8.14 21.04 4.57
CA PRO A 72 7.83 20.51 3.24
C PRO A 72 7.60 21.63 2.20
N PRO A 73 7.83 21.34 0.90
CA PRO A 73 7.40 22.21 -0.17
C PRO A 73 5.86 22.36 -0.16
N THR A 74 5.39 23.49 -0.67
CA THR A 74 3.97 23.71 -0.91
C THR A 74 3.44 22.79 -2.01
N GLN A 75 2.14 22.52 -2.01
CA GLN A 75 1.51 21.71 -3.07
C GLN A 75 1.81 22.26 -4.48
N VAL A 76 1.76 23.58 -4.66
CA VAL A 76 2.06 24.24 -5.94
C VAL A 76 3.51 24.00 -6.38
N GLN A 77 4.46 23.98 -5.45
CA GLN A 77 5.86 23.67 -5.76
C GLN A 77 6.04 22.21 -6.17
N VAL A 78 5.32 21.28 -5.54
CA VAL A 78 5.36 19.84 -5.88
C VAL A 78 4.72 19.59 -7.26
N GLU A 79 3.59 20.21 -7.57
CA GLU A 79 2.92 20.04 -8.86
C GLU A 79 3.73 20.56 -10.06
N LYS A 80 4.62 21.53 -9.81
CA LYS A 80 5.51 22.13 -10.82
C LYS A 80 6.90 21.48 -10.86
N SER A 81 7.18 20.48 -10.02
CA SER A 81 8.50 19.85 -9.96
C SER A 81 8.75 18.95 -11.17
N TYR A 82 10.03 18.75 -11.50
CA TYR A 82 10.46 17.72 -12.45
C TYR A 82 11.43 16.74 -11.76
N PRO A 83 11.24 15.43 -11.89
CA PRO A 83 10.15 14.76 -12.64
C PRO A 83 8.77 14.99 -12.00
N LEU A 84 7.71 14.72 -12.77
CA LEU A 84 6.35 14.83 -12.27
C LEU A 84 6.16 13.91 -11.06
N PRO A 85 5.49 14.39 -10.00
CA PRO A 85 5.31 13.61 -8.77
C PRO A 85 4.37 12.42 -8.99
N GLN A 86 4.69 11.29 -8.36
CA GLN A 86 3.79 10.13 -8.33
C GLN A 86 2.75 10.29 -7.23
N LEU A 87 1.46 10.22 -7.59
CA LEU A 87 0.35 10.37 -6.65
C LEU A 87 -0.15 9.01 -6.13
N TYR A 88 -0.21 8.86 -4.81
CA TYR A 88 -0.82 7.71 -4.14
C TYR A 88 -2.05 8.15 -3.35
N THR A 89 -3.19 7.50 -3.59
CA THR A 89 -4.45 7.74 -2.87
C THR A 89 -4.93 6.43 -2.23
N PRO A 90 -5.95 6.44 -1.36
CA PRO A 90 -6.52 5.20 -0.84
C PRO A 90 -6.97 4.22 -1.95
N ALA A 91 -7.34 4.72 -3.13
CA ALA A 91 -7.68 3.87 -4.28
C ALA A 91 -6.47 3.09 -4.83
N SER A 92 -5.27 3.66 -4.76
CA SER A 92 -4.02 3.03 -5.20
C SER A 92 -3.71 1.72 -4.46
N PHE A 93 -4.28 1.52 -3.26
CA PHE A 93 -4.06 0.33 -2.43
C PHE A 93 -5.24 -0.66 -2.44
N LYS A 94 -6.34 -0.33 -3.13
CA LYS A 94 -7.48 -1.24 -3.31
C LYS A 94 -7.17 -2.17 -4.48
N VAL A 95 -6.31 -3.16 -4.28
CA VAL A 95 -6.07 -4.20 -5.30
C VAL A 95 -7.33 -5.05 -5.43
N SER A 96 -8.00 -4.96 -6.58
CA SER A 96 -9.02 -5.94 -6.98
C SER A 96 -8.36 -7.32 -7.06
N LYS A 97 -8.89 -8.29 -6.32
CA LYS A 97 -8.45 -9.69 -6.34
C LYS A 97 -8.89 -10.39 -7.64
N ARG A 98 -8.44 -9.92 -8.81
CA ARG A 98 -8.62 -10.45 -10.19
C ARG A 98 -7.59 -9.66 -11.03
N GLU A 99 -6.59 -10.17 -11.72
CA GLU A 99 -6.29 -11.45 -12.36
C GLU A 99 -4.76 -11.62 -12.39
N SER A 100 -4.25 -12.71 -11.84
CA SER A 100 -3.02 -13.32 -12.35
C SER A 100 -3.44 -14.47 -13.24
N VAL A 101 -3.97 -14.13 -14.43
CA VAL A 101 -4.17 -15.11 -15.49
C VAL A 101 -2.80 -15.40 -16.09
N ALA A 102 -2.40 -16.65 -15.94
CA ALA A 102 -1.30 -17.25 -16.65
C ALA A 102 -1.52 -17.20 -18.17
N ASN A 103 -0.59 -16.62 -18.91
CA ASN A 103 -0.06 -17.08 -20.21
C ASN A 103 0.99 -16.04 -20.66
N SER A 104 2.13 -16.36 -21.25
CA SER A 104 2.43 -17.52 -22.09
C SER A 104 3.93 -17.77 -22.13
N LYS A 105 4.26 -19.06 -22.10
CA LYS A 105 5.54 -19.64 -22.52
C LYS A 105 5.95 -19.12 -23.90
N GLY A 106 7.22 -18.76 -24.02
CA GLY A 106 7.93 -18.57 -25.28
C GLY A 106 9.30 -19.23 -25.19
N ARG A 107 9.33 -20.56 -25.11
CA ARG A 107 10.52 -21.39 -25.28
C ARG A 107 10.91 -21.33 -26.75
N VAL A 108 12.02 -20.68 -27.08
CA VAL A 108 12.72 -20.91 -28.36
C VAL A 108 13.98 -21.70 -28.07
N LYS A 109 13.87 -23.02 -28.26
CA LYS A 109 15.00 -23.86 -28.64
C LYS A 109 15.33 -23.52 -30.10
N GLN A 110 16.58 -23.20 -30.42
CA GLN A 110 17.14 -23.55 -31.72
C GLN A 110 18.45 -24.31 -31.49
N GLU A 111 18.35 -25.63 -31.65
CA GLU A 111 19.44 -26.52 -32.03
C GLU A 111 19.62 -26.40 -33.55
N GLY A 112 20.87 -26.55 -34.04
CA GLY A 112 21.14 -26.85 -35.46
C GLY A 112 22.16 -25.90 -36.09
N GLY A 113 23.43 -26.34 -36.14
CA GLY A 113 24.54 -25.54 -36.67
C GLY A 113 24.76 -25.62 -38.18
N VAL A 114 25.76 -24.87 -38.65
CA VAL A 114 26.46 -25.08 -39.92
C VAL A 114 27.94 -24.71 -39.75
N ARG A 115 28.83 -25.64 -40.15
CA ARG A 115 30.27 -25.42 -40.40
C ARG A 115 30.48 -24.70 -41.74
N ASN A 116 31.37 -23.72 -41.79
CA ASN A 116 32.44 -23.54 -42.80
C ASN A 116 33.10 -22.15 -42.60
N LYS A 117 34.41 -22.04 -42.33
CA LYS A 117 35.58 -22.06 -43.26
C LYS A 117 35.71 -20.80 -44.13
N GLN A 118 36.64 -19.89 -43.78
CA GLN A 118 37.88 -19.54 -44.51
C GLN A 118 38.37 -18.08 -44.32
N HIS A 119 39.70 -17.96 -44.22
CA HIS A 119 40.65 -16.90 -44.67
C HIS A 119 40.33 -15.43 -44.33
N VAL A 120 41.26 -14.63 -43.78
CA VAL A 120 42.68 -14.37 -44.14
C VAL A 120 43.50 -14.10 -42.89
#